data_AF-A0A3M5KBS8-F1
#
_entry.id   AF-A0A3M5KBS8-F1
#
_cell.length_a   1.000
_cell.length_b   1.000
_cell.length_c   1.000
_cell.angle_alpha   90.00
_cell.angle_beta   90.00
_cell.angle_gamma   90.00
#
_symmetry.space_group_name_H-M   'P 1'
#
loop_
_entity.id
_entity.type
_entity.pdbx_description
1 polymer ?
#
loop_
_entity_poly.entity_id
_entity_poly.type
_entity_poly.pdbx_seq_one_letter_code
_entity_poly.pdbx_strand_id
1 'polypeptide(L)'
;MSASLGQSAIILLSNCATAADVENSEAVSVAPAKSAVLSNMSFKLSQLSSNGSELAKTIAGYDSSLATDAHTLNIVADSMSANVLNASNLTKVVRAFKQASGDNAVNIKVGFISRNLVDYVGQSGLTVDKISKEKLILLNASESDGVVTVEYASYLNQAKPSDKQKFTVKLFDL
;
A
#
# COMPACT_ATOMS: atom_id res chain seq x y z
N MET A 1 -4.39 57.04 -2.17
CA MET A 1 -4.72 55.62 -2.49
C MET A 1 -4.36 55.41 -3.95
N SER A 2 -3.12 54.95 -4.19
CA SER A 2 -2.77 53.55 -4.55
C SER A 2 -3.23 53.24 -5.98
N ALA A 3 -2.31 53.32 -6.96
CA ALA A 3 -1.43 52.24 -7.43
C ALA A 3 -2.23 51.23 -8.29
N SER A 4 -1.74 50.63 -9.35
CA SER A 4 -0.45 50.65 -10.05
C SER A 4 -0.69 49.89 -11.35
N LEU A 5 0.15 50.20 -12.33
CA LEU A 5 0.51 49.43 -13.52
C LEU A 5 0.46 47.90 -13.35
N GLY A 6 0.16 47.24 -14.47
CA GLY A 6 0.44 45.83 -14.73
C GLY A 6 -0.77 45.17 -15.39
N GLN A 7 -0.68 44.39 -16.46
CA GLN A 7 0.43 43.59 -16.95
C GLN A 7 0.16 43.19 -18.39
N SER A 8 1.21 43.19 -19.21
CA SER A 8 1.32 42.23 -20.31
C SER A 8 1.74 40.88 -19.72
N ALA A 9 0.99 39.83 -19.99
CA ALA A 9 1.47 38.68 -20.78
C ALA A 9 0.42 37.57 -20.73
N ILE A 10 -0.10 37.30 -21.92
CA ILE A 10 -0.98 36.21 -22.29
C ILE A 10 -0.16 34.91 -22.32
N ILE A 11 -0.71 33.81 -21.80
CA ILE A 11 -0.50 32.48 -22.40
C ILE A 11 -1.87 31.83 -22.60
N LEU A 12 -2.28 31.74 -23.88
CA LEU A 12 -3.42 30.96 -24.34
C LEU A 12 -3.06 29.48 -24.38
N LEU A 13 -3.96 28.64 -23.84
CA LEU A 13 -4.18 27.29 -24.34
C LEU A 13 -5.64 27.19 -24.77
N SER A 14 -5.81 27.08 -26.08
CA SER A 14 -7.08 27.07 -26.80
C SER A 14 -8.06 26.02 -26.27
N ASN A 15 -9.25 26.46 -25.90
CA ASN A 15 -10.47 25.74 -26.26
C ASN A 15 -11.53 26.77 -26.71
N CYS A 16 -12.25 26.41 -27.76
CA CYS A 16 -13.10 27.29 -28.55
C CYS A 16 -14.23 27.92 -27.71
N ALA A 17 -14.44 29.23 -27.87
CA ALA A 17 -15.33 30.05 -27.05
C ALA A 17 -16.81 29.97 -27.49
N THR A 18 -17.72 30.07 -26.52
CA THR A 18 -18.87 30.99 -26.57
C THR A 18 -19.08 31.56 -25.17
N ALA A 19 -19.13 32.90 -25.08
CA ALA A 19 -19.31 33.64 -23.84
C ALA A 19 -20.80 33.91 -23.60
N ALA A 20 -21.22 33.76 -22.34
CA ALA A 20 -22.39 34.42 -21.78
C ALA A 20 -22.09 34.78 -20.31
N ASP A 21 -22.66 35.90 -19.90
CA ASP A 21 -22.44 36.77 -18.75
C ASP A 21 -22.15 36.17 -17.36
N VAL A 22 -21.43 36.98 -16.58
CA VAL A 22 -21.09 36.79 -15.17
C VAL A 22 -22.24 37.21 -14.27
N GLU A 23 -22.77 36.30 -13.45
CA GLU A 23 -23.34 36.67 -12.16
C GLU A 23 -23.18 35.53 -11.14
N ASN A 24 -22.47 35.86 -10.05
CA ASN A 24 -22.43 35.20 -8.75
C ASN A 24 -22.41 33.65 -8.72
N SER A 25 -21.24 33.05 -8.50
CA SER A 25 -21.18 31.82 -7.71
C SER A 25 -19.79 31.60 -7.15
N GLU A 26 -19.76 30.98 -5.98
CA GLU A 26 -18.64 30.64 -5.11
C GLU A 26 -17.39 30.22 -5.87
N ALA A 27 -16.20 30.43 -5.30
CA ALA A 27 -14.98 29.84 -5.82
C ALA A 27 -15.17 28.31 -5.89
N VAL A 28 -15.62 27.81 -7.04
CA VAL A 28 -15.73 26.40 -7.33
C VAL A 28 -14.29 25.93 -7.38
N SER A 29 -13.83 25.36 -6.27
CA SER A 29 -12.65 24.53 -6.27
C SER A 29 -12.98 23.35 -7.16
N VAL A 30 -12.70 23.48 -8.46
CA VAL A 30 -12.79 22.37 -9.39
C VAL A 30 -11.72 21.40 -8.93
N ALA A 31 -12.12 20.42 -8.10
CA ALA A 31 -11.24 19.32 -7.76
C ALA A 31 -10.75 18.74 -9.10
N PRO A 32 -9.44 18.48 -9.27
CA PRO A 32 -8.93 17.93 -10.52
C PRO A 32 -9.74 16.69 -10.86
N ALA A 33 -10.37 16.70 -12.04
CA ALA A 33 -11.24 15.61 -12.47
C ALA A 33 -10.43 14.32 -12.49
N LYS A 34 -10.89 13.33 -11.73
CA LYS A 34 -10.34 11.98 -11.79
C LYS A 34 -10.63 11.44 -13.19
N SER A 35 -9.62 10.99 -13.92
CA SER A 35 -9.79 10.70 -15.36
C SER A 35 -9.28 9.32 -15.79
N ALA A 36 -8.87 8.48 -14.83
CA ALA A 36 -8.26 7.19 -15.12
C ALA A 36 -9.07 6.05 -14.49
N VAL A 37 -9.13 4.93 -15.22
CA VAL A 37 -9.73 3.66 -14.77
C VAL A 37 -8.72 2.90 -13.91
N LEU A 38 -9.19 2.32 -12.82
CA LEU A 38 -8.36 1.46 -11.97
C LEU A 38 -8.03 0.15 -12.70
N SER A 39 -6.82 -0.35 -12.55
CA SER A 39 -6.38 -1.64 -13.07
C SER A 39 -5.87 -2.53 -11.93
N ASN A 40 -5.70 -3.82 -12.20
CA ASN A 40 -5.01 -4.71 -11.27
C ASN A 40 -3.60 -4.16 -10.97
N MET A 41 -3.22 -4.17 -9.70
CA MET A 41 -1.93 -3.66 -9.24
C MET A 41 -1.12 -4.76 -8.55
N SER A 42 0.20 -4.63 -8.59
CA SER A 42 1.11 -5.54 -7.91
C SER A 42 2.29 -4.76 -7.35
N PHE A 43 2.53 -4.88 -6.05
CA PHE A 43 3.62 -4.18 -5.38
C PHE A 43 4.34 -5.10 -4.39
N LYS A 44 5.62 -4.84 -4.18
CA LYS A 44 6.36 -5.42 -3.05
C LYS A 44 5.95 -4.76 -1.74
N LEU A 45 5.93 -5.53 -0.67
CA LEU A 45 5.63 -5.05 0.68
C LEU A 45 6.63 -3.97 1.11
N SER A 46 7.91 -4.14 0.76
CA SER A 46 8.96 -3.14 0.97
C SER A 46 8.70 -1.81 0.24
N GLN A 47 8.17 -1.86 -0.98
CA GLN A 47 7.74 -0.67 -1.72
C GLN A 47 6.58 -0.01 -0.99
N LEU A 48 5.49 -0.74 -0.77
CA LEU A 48 4.32 -0.23 -0.06
C LEU A 48 4.69 0.38 1.30
N SER A 49 5.64 -0.21 2.03
CA SER A 49 6.08 0.31 3.31
C SER A 49 6.85 1.62 3.20
N SER A 50 7.69 1.77 2.17
CA SER A 50 8.51 2.96 1.97
C SER A 50 7.75 4.12 1.32
N ASN A 51 6.96 3.86 0.28
CA ASN A 51 6.30 4.90 -0.53
C ASN A 51 4.77 4.85 -0.50
N GLY A 52 4.16 4.02 0.36
CA GLY A 52 2.71 3.78 0.34
C GLY A 52 1.84 5.03 0.53
N SER A 53 2.31 6.05 1.26
CA SER A 53 1.54 7.30 1.37
C SER A 53 1.41 8.04 0.04
N GLU A 54 2.46 8.02 -0.80
CA GLU A 54 2.41 8.67 -2.11
C GLU A 54 1.63 7.81 -3.11
N LEU A 55 1.85 6.49 -3.09
CA LEU A 55 1.04 5.56 -3.88
C LEU A 55 -0.45 5.68 -3.57
N ALA A 56 -0.82 5.81 -2.30
CA ALA A 56 -2.21 5.99 -1.90
C ALA A 56 -2.83 7.27 -2.48
N LYS A 57 -2.08 8.38 -2.56
CA LYS A 57 -2.56 9.61 -3.21
C LYS A 57 -2.77 9.40 -4.71
N THR A 58 -1.81 8.77 -5.38
CA THR A 58 -1.95 8.42 -6.80
C THR A 58 -3.18 7.55 -7.04
N ILE A 59 -3.39 6.54 -6.20
CA ILE A 59 -4.55 5.65 -6.29
C ILE A 59 -5.86 6.40 -6.01
N ALA A 60 -5.86 7.34 -5.06
CA ALA A 60 -7.05 8.14 -4.78
C ALA A 60 -7.47 9.04 -5.96
N GLY A 61 -6.58 9.28 -6.93
CA GLY A 61 -6.84 10.02 -8.16
C GLY A 61 -7.59 9.23 -9.24
N TYR A 62 -7.80 7.92 -9.10
CA TYR A 62 -8.63 7.14 -10.03
C TYR A 62 -10.11 7.42 -9.82
N ASP A 63 -10.86 7.47 -10.92
CA ASP A 63 -12.30 7.69 -10.89
C ASP A 63 -13.03 6.38 -10.64
N SER A 64 -13.60 6.24 -9.44
CA SER A 64 -14.35 5.05 -9.04
C SER A 64 -15.63 4.86 -9.85
N SER A 65 -16.18 5.92 -10.46
CA SER A 65 -17.36 5.80 -11.32
C SER A 65 -17.06 5.09 -12.65
N LEU A 66 -15.78 5.04 -13.04
CA LEU A 66 -15.32 4.36 -14.24
C LEU A 66 -14.89 2.91 -13.97
N ALA A 67 -14.92 2.44 -12.71
CA ALA A 67 -14.64 1.06 -12.37
C ALA A 67 -15.83 0.19 -12.76
N THR A 68 -15.65 -0.70 -13.73
CA THR A 68 -16.71 -1.61 -14.23
C THR A 68 -16.48 -3.06 -13.85
N ASP A 69 -15.29 -3.40 -13.36
CA ASP A 69 -14.85 -4.78 -13.12
C ASP A 69 -14.26 -4.95 -11.72
N ALA A 70 -14.17 -6.20 -11.27
CA ALA A 70 -13.45 -6.53 -10.05
C ALA A 70 -11.95 -6.29 -10.22
N HIS A 71 -11.32 -5.68 -9.22
CA HIS A 71 -9.89 -5.36 -9.25
C HIS A 71 -9.12 -6.11 -8.16
N THR A 72 -7.87 -6.45 -8.47
CA THR A 72 -6.97 -7.16 -7.56
C THR A 72 -5.75 -6.31 -7.23
N LEU A 73 -5.51 -6.11 -5.94
CA LEU A 73 -4.23 -5.64 -5.42
C LEU A 73 -3.41 -6.84 -4.95
N ASN A 74 -2.33 -7.14 -5.67
CA ASN A 74 -1.38 -8.17 -5.29
C ASN A 74 -0.26 -7.53 -4.44
N ILE A 75 0.02 -8.12 -3.30
CA ILE A 75 1.07 -7.71 -2.39
C ILE A 75 2.07 -8.86 -2.30
N VAL A 76 3.28 -8.63 -2.81
CA VAL A 76 4.41 -9.57 -2.71
C VAL A 76 5.08 -9.34 -1.36
N ALA A 77 4.91 -10.28 -0.43
CA ALA A 77 5.43 -10.18 0.94
C ALA A 77 6.93 -10.52 1.04
N ASP A 78 7.74 -9.70 0.36
CA ASP A 78 9.18 -9.88 0.18
C ASP A 78 10.00 -9.72 1.47
N SER A 79 9.64 -8.76 2.34
CA SER A 79 10.24 -8.63 3.67
C SER A 79 9.25 -8.05 4.68
N MET A 80 9.06 -8.75 5.80
CA MET A 80 8.21 -8.37 6.93
C MET A 80 9.02 -7.99 8.17
N SER A 81 10.31 -7.67 8.00
CA SER A 81 11.17 -7.18 9.06
C SER A 81 10.53 -5.95 9.70
N ALA A 82 10.59 -5.84 11.04
CA ALA A 82 10.00 -4.70 11.75
C ALA A 82 10.65 -3.35 11.37
N ASN A 83 11.88 -3.38 10.84
CA ASN A 83 12.58 -2.18 10.36
C ASN A 83 12.13 -1.74 8.96
N VAL A 84 11.47 -2.63 8.20
CA VAL A 84 11.02 -2.37 6.84
C VAL A 84 9.51 -2.17 6.81
N LEU A 85 8.75 -3.00 7.53
CA LEU A 85 7.30 -3.00 7.50
C LEU A 85 6.73 -1.72 8.10
N ASN A 86 5.94 -1.00 7.29
CA ASN A 86 5.14 0.12 7.74
C ASN A 86 3.65 -0.17 7.47
N ALA A 87 3.00 -0.84 8.41
CA ALA A 87 1.60 -1.25 8.27
C ALA A 87 0.63 -0.07 8.06
N SER A 88 0.97 1.13 8.56
CA SER A 88 0.18 2.34 8.31
C SER A 88 0.18 2.73 6.83
N ASN A 89 1.33 2.66 6.16
CA ASN A 89 1.43 2.94 4.73
C ASN A 89 0.70 1.91 3.88
N LEU A 90 0.80 0.63 4.23
CA LEU A 90 0.04 -0.44 3.55
C LEU A 90 -1.47 -0.22 3.72
N THR A 91 -1.92 0.11 4.93
CA THR A 91 -3.32 0.41 5.24
C THR A 91 -3.84 1.55 4.36
N LYS A 92 -3.07 2.64 4.20
CA LYS A 92 -3.44 3.75 3.31
C LYS A 92 -3.63 3.30 1.87
N VAL A 93 -2.71 2.48 1.34
CA VAL A 93 -2.79 1.95 -0.02
C VAL A 93 -4.02 1.05 -0.19
N VAL A 94 -4.23 0.10 0.72
CA VAL A 94 -5.37 -0.82 0.65
C VAL A 94 -6.71 -0.05 0.72
N ARG A 95 -6.81 0.96 1.58
CA ARG A 95 -8.00 1.84 1.65
C ARG A 95 -8.21 2.63 0.37
N ALA A 96 -7.15 3.26 -0.15
CA ALA A 96 -7.23 4.01 -1.41
C ALA A 96 -7.65 3.10 -2.58
N PHE A 97 -7.08 1.90 -2.66
CA PHE A 97 -7.43 0.92 -3.70
C PHE A 97 -8.88 0.47 -3.61
N LYS A 98 -9.38 0.21 -2.39
CA LYS A 98 -10.80 -0.11 -2.16
C LYS A 98 -11.71 1.03 -2.61
N GLN A 99 -11.39 2.27 -2.22
CA GLN A 99 -12.17 3.45 -2.61
C GLN A 99 -12.17 3.66 -4.13
N ALA A 100 -11.01 3.52 -4.77
CA ALA A 100 -10.87 3.67 -6.21
C ALA A 100 -11.60 2.58 -7.01
N SER A 101 -11.89 1.43 -6.40
CA SER A 101 -12.64 0.33 -7.05
C SER A 101 -14.15 0.56 -7.07
N GLY A 102 -14.65 1.58 -6.35
CA GLY A 102 -16.09 1.85 -6.22
C GLY A 102 -16.84 0.70 -5.52
N ASP A 103 -18.05 0.41 -5.98
CA ASP A 103 -18.90 -0.66 -5.44
C ASP A 103 -18.52 -2.07 -5.94
N ASN A 104 -17.48 -2.17 -6.78
CA ASN A 104 -17.05 -3.45 -7.33
C ASN A 104 -16.30 -4.31 -6.32
N ALA A 105 -16.27 -5.61 -6.57
CA ALA A 105 -15.54 -6.55 -5.73
C ALA A 105 -14.02 -6.23 -5.74
N VAL A 106 -13.45 -6.11 -4.55
CA VAL A 106 -12.02 -5.83 -4.33
C VAL A 106 -11.33 -7.06 -3.79
N ASN A 107 -10.34 -7.55 -4.52
CA ASN A 107 -9.52 -8.67 -4.09
C ASN A 107 -8.17 -8.16 -3.61
N ILE A 108 -7.88 -8.30 -2.32
CA ILE A 108 -6.54 -8.07 -1.77
C ILE A 108 -5.88 -9.43 -1.64
N LYS A 109 -4.77 -9.65 -2.35
CA LYS A 109 -4.03 -10.91 -2.33
C LYS A 109 -2.63 -10.68 -1.78
N VAL A 110 -2.32 -11.26 -0.63
CA VAL A 110 -0.95 -11.31 -0.12
C VAL A 110 -0.32 -12.62 -0.60
N GLY A 111 0.63 -12.50 -1.53
CA GLY A 111 1.30 -13.63 -2.16
C GLY A 111 2.81 -13.62 -1.91
N PHE A 112 3.47 -14.72 -2.26
CA PHE A 112 4.92 -14.87 -2.14
C PHE A 112 5.44 -14.50 -0.73
N ILE A 113 4.88 -15.17 0.28
CA ILE A 113 5.30 -15.02 1.67
C ILE A 113 6.72 -15.56 1.82
N SER A 114 7.67 -14.72 2.25
CA SER A 114 9.07 -15.15 2.40
C SER A 114 9.18 -16.39 3.31
N ARG A 115 10.01 -17.34 2.89
CA ARG A 115 10.32 -18.56 3.64
C ARG A 115 11.62 -18.48 4.44
N ASN A 116 12.23 -17.29 4.51
CA ASN A 116 13.44 -17.08 5.29
C ASN A 116 13.12 -16.33 6.58
N LEU A 117 13.53 -16.87 7.74
CA LEU A 117 13.30 -16.21 9.03
C LEU A 117 13.94 -14.82 9.13
N VAL A 118 15.03 -14.56 8.39
CA VAL A 118 15.70 -13.26 8.38
C VAL A 118 14.78 -12.14 7.88
N ASP A 119 13.79 -12.46 7.05
CA ASP A 119 12.80 -11.51 6.54
C ASP A 119 11.72 -11.16 7.57
N TYR A 120 11.82 -11.69 8.78
CA TYR A 120 10.94 -11.39 9.92
C TYR A 120 11.71 -10.81 11.12
N VAL A 121 12.99 -10.44 10.93
CA VAL A 121 13.81 -9.87 12.01
C VAL A 121 13.16 -8.62 12.61
N GLY A 122 13.26 -8.48 13.92
CA GLY A 122 12.61 -7.44 14.71
C GLY A 122 11.16 -7.78 15.08
N GLN A 123 10.52 -8.74 14.43
CA GLN A 123 9.20 -9.23 14.84
C GLN A 123 9.34 -10.15 16.05
N SER A 124 8.50 -9.95 17.08
CA SER A 124 8.43 -10.83 18.26
C SER A 124 9.79 -11.14 18.93
N GLY A 125 10.73 -10.20 18.92
CA GLY A 125 12.08 -10.36 19.49
C GLY A 125 13.02 -11.24 18.67
N LEU A 126 12.68 -11.57 17.42
CA LEU A 126 13.55 -12.32 16.52
C LEU A 126 14.72 -11.43 16.06
N THR A 127 15.95 -11.93 16.21
CA THR A 127 17.17 -11.24 15.73
C THR A 127 17.99 -12.17 14.86
N VAL A 128 18.85 -11.61 14.01
CA VAL A 128 19.78 -12.41 13.18
C VAL A 128 20.66 -13.30 14.06
N ASP A 129 21.16 -12.75 15.18
CA ASP A 129 21.92 -13.47 16.19
C ASP A 129 21.16 -14.66 16.76
N LYS A 130 19.88 -14.47 17.12
CA LYS A 130 19.03 -15.53 17.65
C LYS A 130 18.81 -16.63 16.61
N ILE A 131 18.49 -16.25 15.37
CA ILE A 131 18.29 -17.20 14.26
C ILE A 131 19.54 -18.07 14.06
N SER A 132 20.72 -17.45 14.06
CA SER A 132 21.98 -18.18 13.85
C SER A 132 22.35 -19.05 15.05
N LYS A 133 22.40 -18.48 16.27
CA LYS A 133 22.86 -19.17 17.49
C LYS A 133 21.95 -20.33 17.88
N GLU A 134 20.64 -20.16 17.73
CA GLU A 134 19.65 -21.20 18.05
C GLU A 134 19.32 -22.08 16.84
N LYS A 135 19.96 -21.87 15.67
CA LYS A 135 19.67 -22.58 14.41
C LYS A 135 18.17 -22.64 14.14
N LEU A 136 17.51 -21.48 14.19
CA LEU A 136 16.07 -21.37 13.97
C LEU A 136 15.76 -21.58 12.50
N ILE A 137 14.73 -22.38 12.22
CA ILE A 137 14.27 -22.68 10.87
C ILE A 137 12.78 -22.36 10.77
N LEU A 138 12.38 -21.68 9.69
CA LEU A 138 10.99 -21.44 9.36
C LEU A 138 10.32 -22.77 9.01
N LEU A 139 9.26 -23.11 9.73
CA LEU A 139 8.47 -24.32 9.47
C LEU A 139 7.27 -24.01 8.58
N ASN A 140 6.60 -22.88 8.84
CA ASN A 140 5.44 -22.45 8.07
C ASN A 140 5.31 -20.92 8.09
N ALA A 141 4.77 -20.37 7.02
CA ALA A 141 4.31 -18.99 6.96
C ALA A 141 3.04 -18.93 6.10
N SER A 142 1.96 -18.43 6.67
CA SER A 142 0.63 -18.42 6.05
C SER A 142 -0.07 -17.11 6.33
N GLU A 143 -0.83 -16.62 5.37
CA GLU A 143 -1.58 -15.37 5.49
C GLU A 143 -3.08 -15.63 5.55
N SER A 144 -3.77 -14.84 6.36
CA SER A 144 -5.22 -14.74 6.39
C SER A 144 -5.58 -13.31 6.77
N ASP A 145 -6.41 -12.67 5.96
CA ASP A 145 -7.02 -11.34 6.22
C ASP A 145 -6.01 -10.25 6.62
N GLY A 146 -4.89 -10.17 5.92
CA GLY A 146 -3.82 -9.21 6.17
C GLY A 146 -2.94 -9.55 7.38
N VAL A 147 -3.08 -10.75 7.95
CA VAL A 147 -2.27 -11.23 9.07
C VAL A 147 -1.45 -12.44 8.65
N VAL A 148 -0.13 -12.34 8.75
CA VAL A 148 0.80 -13.44 8.48
C VAL A 148 1.13 -14.15 9.77
N THR A 149 0.79 -15.42 9.86
CA THR A 149 1.23 -16.32 10.92
C THR A 149 2.54 -16.98 10.51
N VAL A 150 3.56 -16.90 11.38
CA VAL A 150 4.87 -17.51 11.19
C VAL A 150 5.11 -18.55 12.27
N GLU A 151 5.54 -19.74 11.87
CA GLU A 151 5.92 -20.83 12.75
C GLU A 151 7.38 -21.19 12.51
N TYR A 152 8.15 -21.37 13.58
CA TYR A 152 9.55 -21.77 13.52
C TYR A 152 9.94 -22.65 14.70
N ALA A 153 11.09 -23.32 14.59
CA ALA A 153 11.66 -24.10 15.69
C ALA A 153 13.20 -24.09 15.63
N SER A 154 13.82 -24.43 16.75
CA SER A 154 15.27 -24.60 16.87
C SER A 154 15.69 -26.02 16.51
N TYR A 155 16.78 -26.14 15.76
CA TYR A 155 17.49 -27.40 15.50
C TYR A 155 18.86 -27.44 16.20
N LEU A 156 19.07 -26.59 17.21
CA LEU A 156 20.34 -26.53 17.91
C LEU A 156 20.60 -27.85 18.66
N ASN A 157 21.67 -28.54 18.28
CA ASN A 157 22.15 -29.78 18.91
C ASN A 157 21.16 -30.96 18.88
N GLN A 158 20.20 -30.96 17.94
CA GLN A 158 19.18 -32.01 17.85
C GLN A 158 18.75 -32.27 16.40
N ALA A 159 18.40 -33.53 16.10
CA ALA A 159 17.94 -33.96 14.76
C ALA A 159 16.44 -33.68 14.52
N LYS A 160 15.66 -33.51 15.60
CA LYS A 160 14.25 -33.13 15.56
C LYS A 160 14.11 -31.68 16.03
N PRO A 161 13.14 -30.91 15.50
CA PRO A 161 12.91 -29.55 15.96
C PRO A 161 12.51 -29.52 17.44
N SER A 162 12.85 -28.43 18.10
CA SER A 162 12.30 -28.07 19.42
C SER A 162 10.78 -27.89 19.35
N ASP A 163 10.18 -27.56 20.48
CA ASP A 163 8.83 -27.02 20.51
C ASP A 163 8.69 -25.86 19.53
N LYS A 164 7.57 -25.87 18.80
CA LYS A 164 7.26 -24.87 17.79
C LYS A 164 6.96 -23.55 18.48
N GLN A 165 7.58 -22.50 17.97
CA GLN A 165 7.29 -21.11 18.32
C GLN A 165 6.46 -20.49 17.20
N LYS A 166 5.55 -19.60 17.57
CA LYS A 166 4.63 -18.93 16.63
C LYS A 166 4.47 -17.46 16.99
N PHE A 167 4.44 -16.61 15.97
CA PHE A 167 4.01 -15.23 16.09
C PHE A 167 3.20 -14.81 14.88
N THR A 168 2.55 -13.65 14.98
CA THR A 168 1.77 -13.05 13.90
C THR A 168 2.34 -11.68 13.54
N VAL A 169 2.32 -11.35 12.26
CA VAL A 169 2.65 -10.03 11.73
C VAL A 169 1.41 -9.46 11.05
N LYS A 170 0.92 -8.32 11.54
CA LYS A 170 -0.21 -7.62 10.92
C LYS A 170 0.30 -6.70 9.82
N LEU A 171 -0.16 -6.89 8.59
CA LEU A 171 0.29 -6.12 7.44
C LEU A 171 -0.52 -4.84 7.25
N PHE A 172 -1.83 -4.87 7.50
CA PHE A 172 -2.71 -3.70 7.39
C PHE A 172 -3.97 -3.87 8.24
N ASP A 173 -4.63 -2.75 8.50
CA ASP A 173 -5.93 -2.67 9.15
C ASP A 173 -7.00 -2.36 8.11
N LEU A 174 -8.04 -3.21 8.04
CA LEU A 174 -9.22 -2.96 7.22
C LEU A 174 -10.31 -2.27 8.02
#